data_AF-A0A1F8GKF0-F1
#
_entry.id   AF-A0A1F8GKF0-F1
#
_cell.length_a   1.000
_cell.length_b   1.000
_cell.length_c   1.000
_cell.angle_alpha   90.00
_cell.angle_beta   90.00
_cell.angle_gamma   90.00
#
_symmetry.space_group_name_H-M   'P 1'
#
loop_
_entity.id
_entity.type
_entity.pdbx_description
1 polymer ?
#
loop_
_entity_poly.entity_id
_entity_poly.type
_entity_poly.pdbx_seq_one_letter_code
_entity_poly.pdbx_strand_id
1 'polypeptide(L)'
;MKILTNKKVYYVFCPDDPTVLVAMDIKLTDSNTITWLDTVKERSMTIERVAENVEDRFVFDRSQKEGGGTYTFVPMTLAIYNDGVKSHLLSPGDFESEEKMIEAFEKTRSNIW
;
A
#
# COMPACT_ATOMS: atom_id res chain seq x y z
N MET A 1 14.66 -5.66 -11.51
CA MET A 1 13.56 -4.72 -11.80
C MET A 1 13.33 -3.89 -10.53
N LYS A 2 13.56 -2.57 -10.57
CA LYS A 2 13.20 -1.65 -9.48
C LYS A 2 12.46 -0.49 -10.14
N ILE A 3 11.15 -0.36 -9.92
CA ILE A 3 10.49 0.91 -9.56
C ILE A 3 9.27 0.59 -8.67
N LEU A 4 9.53 0.34 -7.39
CA LEU A 4 8.61 0.88 -6.39
C LEU A 4 9.12 2.30 -6.12
N THR A 5 8.23 3.24 -6.29
CA THR A 5 8.49 4.66 -6.52
C THR A 5 9.07 5.31 -5.25
N ASN A 6 9.64 6.51 -5.33
CA ASN A 6 10.25 7.20 -4.17
C ASN A 6 9.22 7.66 -3.11
N LYS A 7 7.97 7.21 -3.22
CA LYS A 7 6.86 7.61 -2.36
C LYS A 7 6.82 6.70 -1.14
N LYS A 8 6.42 7.28 -0.02
CA LYS A 8 6.49 6.62 1.28
C LYS A 8 5.22 5.87 1.65
N VAL A 9 4.09 6.29 1.10
CA VAL A 9 2.76 5.76 1.39
C VAL A 9 2.00 5.59 0.08
N TYR A 10 1.41 4.42 -0.10
CA TYR A 10 0.57 4.08 -1.24
C TYR A 10 -0.83 3.75 -0.77
N TYR A 11 -1.81 4.14 -1.57
CA TYR A 11 -3.13 3.53 -1.54
C TYR A 11 -3.05 2.18 -2.26
N VAL A 12 -3.65 1.17 -1.63
CA VAL A 12 -3.78 -0.16 -2.22
C VAL A 12 -5.23 -0.37 -2.60
N PHE A 13 -5.44 -0.99 -3.76
CA PHE A 13 -6.75 -1.40 -4.22
C PHE A 13 -6.70 -2.84 -4.73
N CYS A 14 -7.61 -3.66 -4.22
CA CYS A 14 -7.89 -5.00 -4.72
C CYS A 14 -9.42 -5.22 -4.63
N PRO A 15 -10.13 -5.46 -5.74
CA PRO A 15 -11.57 -5.73 -5.71
C PRO A 15 -11.95 -6.92 -4.80
N ASP A 16 -11.05 -7.89 -4.70
CA ASP A 16 -11.26 -9.13 -3.94
C ASP A 16 -10.76 -9.04 -2.48
N ASP A 17 -10.06 -7.96 -2.10
CA ASP A 17 -9.62 -7.69 -0.73
C ASP A 17 -9.85 -6.19 -0.40
N PRO A 18 -11.03 -5.81 0.12
CA PRO A 18 -11.33 -4.42 0.47
C PRO A 18 -10.59 -3.93 1.72
N THR A 19 -9.85 -4.80 2.42
CA THR A 19 -9.15 -4.45 3.66
C THR A 19 -7.76 -3.88 3.42
N VAL A 20 -7.23 -4.02 2.21
CA VAL A 20 -5.91 -3.48 1.84
C VAL A 20 -6.05 -2.07 1.31
N LEU A 21 -5.93 -1.07 2.18
CA LEU A 21 -6.10 0.33 1.78
C LEU A 21 -4.80 1.13 1.80
N VAL A 22 -3.80 0.68 2.56
CA VAL A 22 -2.56 1.41 2.76
C VAL A 22 -1.37 0.46 2.63
N ALA A 23 -0.30 0.93 1.98
CA ALA A 23 0.99 0.26 1.99
C ALA A 23 2.13 1.23 2.29
N MET A 24 2.95 0.85 3.27
CA MET A 24 4.20 1.50 3.67
C MET A 24 5.32 0.47 3.71
N ASP A 25 6.57 0.92 3.68
CA ASP A 25 7.77 0.07 3.76
C ASP A 25 7.77 -1.12 2.78
N ILE A 26 7.37 -0.85 1.54
CA ILE A 26 7.19 -1.91 0.55
C ILE A 26 8.54 -2.51 0.20
N LYS A 27 8.64 -3.84 0.31
CA LYS A 27 9.84 -4.62 -0.02
C LYS A 27 9.48 -5.67 -1.05
N LEU A 28 10.29 -5.78 -2.09
CA LEU A 28 10.27 -6.91 -3.02
C LEU A 28 11.48 -7.78 -2.72
N THR A 29 11.25 -9.06 -2.48
CA THR A 29 12.31 -10.06 -2.28
C THR A 29 12.65 -10.75 -3.60
N ASP A 30 13.82 -11.39 -3.66
CA ASP A 30 14.24 -12.18 -4.82
C ASP A 30 13.37 -13.44 -5.04
N SER A 31 12.52 -13.80 -4.08
CA SER A 31 11.58 -14.93 -4.15
C SER A 31 10.23 -14.57 -4.79
N ASN A 32 10.13 -13.44 -5.50
CA ASN A 32 8.87 -12.86 -5.97
C ASN A 32 7.86 -12.62 -4.84
N THR A 33 8.32 -12.33 -3.62
CA THR A 33 7.43 -11.98 -2.52
C THR A 33 7.43 -10.46 -2.34
N ILE A 34 6.25 -9.89 -2.18
CA ILE A 34 6.08 -8.50 -1.79
C ILE A 34 5.61 -8.43 -0.34
N THR A 35 6.24 -7.57 0.45
CA THR A 35 5.81 -7.28 1.82
C THR A 35 5.60 -5.78 2.02
N TRP A 36 4.66 -5.41 2.90
CA TRP A 36 4.39 -4.02 3.28
C TRP A 36 3.65 -3.93 4.62
N LEU A 37 3.71 -2.77 5.28
CA LEU A 37 2.94 -2.46 6.48
C LEU A 37 1.61 -1.80 6.11
N ASP A 38 0.47 -2.37 6.54
CA ASP A 38 -0.89 -1.91 6.20
C ASP A 38 -1.54 -0.97 7.23
N THR A 39 -0.73 -0.30 8.05
CA THR A 39 -1.08 0.45 9.29
C THR A 39 -1.38 -0.40 10.53
N VAL A 40 -1.64 -1.70 10.39
CA VAL A 40 -1.93 -2.59 11.52
C VAL A 40 -0.89 -3.69 11.65
N LYS A 41 -0.47 -4.29 10.53
CA LYS A 41 0.45 -5.43 10.50
C LYS A 41 1.25 -5.46 9.19
N GLU A 42 2.31 -6.27 9.19
CA GLU A 42 2.99 -6.61 7.95
C GLU A 42 2.13 -7.60 7.14
N ARG A 43 1.97 -7.32 5.85
CA ARG A 43 1.42 -8.22 4.85
C ARG A 43 2.54 -8.78 4.00
N SER A 44 2.37 -10.01 3.55
CA SER A 44 3.30 -10.72 2.67
C SER A 44 2.50 -11.50 1.65
N MET A 45 2.86 -11.37 0.37
CA MET A 45 2.17 -12.04 -0.74
C MET A 45 3.18 -12.52 -1.78
N THR A 46 2.91 -13.69 -2.35
CA THR A 46 3.67 -14.17 -3.51
C THR A 46 3.10 -13.56 -4.78
N ILE A 47 3.94 -12.85 -5.54
CA ILE A 47 3.63 -12.30 -6.86
C ILE A 47 3.74 -13.41 -7.90
N GLU A 48 2.67 -13.63 -8.65
CA GLU A 48 2.66 -14.50 -9.83
C GLU A 48 3.11 -13.75 -11.07
N ARG A 49 2.66 -12.51 -11.22
CA ARG A 49 2.97 -11.65 -12.36
C ARG A 49 2.94 -10.19 -11.97
N VAL A 50 3.86 -9.40 -12.50
CA VAL A 50 3.77 -7.93 -12.48
C VAL A 50 3.12 -7.47 -13.78
N ALA A 51 1.93 -6.88 -13.67
CA ALA A 51 1.15 -6.40 -14.81
C ALA A 51 1.58 -4.99 -15.23
N GLU A 52 1.93 -4.13 -14.27
CA GLU A 52 2.37 -2.76 -14.51
C GLU A 52 3.42 -2.36 -13.47
N ASN A 53 4.45 -1.64 -13.91
CA ASN A 53 5.50 -1.11 -13.04
C ASN A 53 6.05 0.19 -13.65
N VAL A 54 5.36 1.29 -13.36
CA VAL A 54 5.67 2.64 -13.87
C VAL A 54 5.73 3.63 -12.71
N GLU A 55 6.18 4.85 -12.98
CA GLU A 55 6.61 5.84 -11.97
C GLU A 55 5.64 6.11 -10.82
N ASP A 56 4.32 6.01 -11.01
CA ASP A 56 3.32 6.23 -9.96
C ASP A 56 2.27 5.12 -9.91
N ARG A 57 2.59 3.94 -10.46
CA ARG A 57 1.65 2.83 -10.47
C ARG A 57 2.37 1.49 -10.53
N PHE A 58 2.05 0.65 -9.55
CA PHE A 58 2.53 -0.72 -9.49
C PHE A 58 1.33 -1.67 -9.41
N VAL A 59 1.21 -2.57 -10.38
CA VAL A 59 0.11 -3.54 -10.47
C VAL A 59 0.69 -4.94 -10.54
N PHE A 60 0.23 -5.83 -9.68
CA PHE A 60 0.65 -7.22 -9.66
C PHE A 60 -0.52 -8.17 -9.39
N ASP A 61 -0.38 -9.38 -9.90
CA ASP A 61 -1.28 -10.49 -9.62
C ASP A 61 -0.67 -11.33 -8.50
N ARG A 62 -1.42 -11.55 -7.43
CA ARG A 62 -1.08 -12.50 -6.37
C ARG A 62 -1.22 -13.92 -6.91
N SER A 63 -0.36 -14.82 -6.42
CA SER A 63 -0.40 -16.25 -6.68
C SER A 63 -1.80 -16.85 -6.51
N GLN A 64 -2.27 -17.59 -7.53
CA GLN A 64 -3.50 -18.38 -7.44
C GLN A 64 -3.50 -19.36 -6.25
N LYS A 65 -2.32 -19.85 -5.82
CA LYS A 65 -2.20 -20.75 -4.67
C LYS A 65 -2.51 -20.05 -3.33
N GLU A 66 -2.46 -18.72 -3.31
CA GLU A 66 -2.75 -17.90 -2.14
C GLU A 66 -4.12 -17.19 -2.25
N GLY A 67 -4.97 -17.60 -3.20
CA GLY A 67 -6.30 -17.03 -3.42
C GLY A 67 -6.39 -16.01 -4.56
N GLY A 68 -5.27 -15.70 -5.24
CA GLY A 68 -5.27 -14.79 -6.39
C GLY A 68 -5.57 -13.33 -6.02
N GLY A 69 -6.03 -12.58 -7.04
CA GLY A 69 -6.38 -11.16 -6.94
C GLY A 69 -5.33 -10.24 -7.55
N THR A 70 -5.80 -9.16 -8.17
CA THR A 70 -4.95 -8.11 -8.77
C THR A 70 -4.90 -6.92 -7.84
N TYR A 71 -3.68 -6.59 -7.40
CA TYR A 71 -3.41 -5.49 -6.48
C TYR A 71 -2.83 -4.32 -7.24
N THR A 72 -3.38 -3.14 -7.00
CA THR A 72 -2.91 -1.88 -7.57
C THR A 72 -2.43 -0.97 -6.46
N PHE A 73 -1.20 -0.46 -6.61
CA PHE A 73 -0.55 0.46 -5.69
C PHE A 73 -0.40 1.79 -6.43
N VAL A 74 -0.93 2.86 -5.84
CA VAL A 74 -0.78 4.23 -6.34
C VAL A 74 -0.37 5.15 -5.19
N PRO A 75 0.44 6.21 -5.43
CA PRO A 75 0.82 7.15 -4.39
C PRO A 75 -0.39 7.68 -3.65
N MET A 76 -0.30 7.74 -2.32
CA MET A 76 -1.35 8.32 -1.50
C MET A 76 -1.40 9.83 -1.72
N THR A 77 -2.55 10.33 -2.17
CA THR A 77 -2.88 11.76 -2.24
C THR A 77 -3.87 12.12 -1.14
N LEU A 78 -4.01 13.41 -0.85
CA LEU A 78 -4.97 13.87 0.16
C LEU A 78 -6.42 13.55 -0.26
N ALA A 79 -6.70 13.61 -1.56
CA ALA A 79 -8.00 13.23 -2.11
C ALA A 79 -8.30 11.74 -1.91
N ILE A 80 -7.37 10.86 -2.29
CA ILE A 80 -7.53 9.41 -2.10
C ILE A 80 -7.68 9.06 -0.60
N TYR A 81 -6.92 9.72 0.26
CA TYR A 81 -7.06 9.55 1.69
C TYR A 81 -8.46 9.89 2.18
N ASN A 82 -8.94 11.10 1.87
CA ASN A 82 -10.24 11.58 2.33
C ASN A 82 -11.40 10.73 1.82
N ASP A 83 -11.35 10.31 0.56
CA ASP A 83 -12.46 9.62 -0.11
C ASP A 83 -12.44 8.10 0.11
N GLY A 84 -11.25 7.49 0.20
CA GLY A 84 -11.09 6.03 0.18
C GLY A 84 -10.55 5.40 1.47
N VAL A 85 -9.73 6.12 2.24
CA VAL A 85 -8.98 5.53 3.37
C VAL A 85 -9.52 5.98 4.72
N LYS A 86 -9.83 7.28 4.86
CA LYS A 86 -10.13 7.93 6.14
C LYS A 86 -11.24 7.23 6.91
N SER A 87 -12.35 6.87 6.25
CA SER A 87 -13.49 6.20 6.89
C SER A 87 -13.17 4.80 7.42
N HIS A 88 -12.07 4.20 6.98
CA HIS A 88 -11.67 2.83 7.33
C HIS A 88 -10.58 2.79 8.41
N LEU A 89 -10.04 3.94 8.84
CA LEU A 89 -9.04 4.00 9.88
C LEU A 89 -9.69 4.00 11.27
N LEU A 90 -9.03 3.33 12.23
CA LEU A 90 -9.46 3.31 13.64
C LEU A 90 -9.41 4.70 14.30
N SER A 91 -8.47 5.54 13.88
CA SER A 91 -8.30 6.91 14.36
C SER A 91 -7.98 7.84 13.18
N PRO A 92 -9.00 8.26 12.41
CA PRO A 92 -8.80 9.15 11.28
C PRO A 92 -8.36 10.55 11.74
N GLY A 93 -7.48 11.17 10.96
CA GLY A 93 -7.04 12.55 11.15
C GLY A 93 -7.55 13.45 10.04
N ASP A 94 -7.66 14.74 10.32
CA ASP A 94 -7.79 15.77 9.30
C ASP A 94 -6.40 16.32 8.99
N PHE A 95 -6.07 16.43 7.70
CA PHE A 95 -4.78 16.93 7.25
C PHE A 95 -4.96 18.10 6.30
N GLU A 96 -4.18 19.15 6.54
CA GLU A 96 -4.16 20.37 5.72
C GLU A 96 -3.34 20.22 4.44
N SER A 97 -2.45 19.22 4.38
CA SER A 97 -1.60 18.93 3.22
C SER A 97 -1.22 17.45 3.12
N GLU A 98 -0.75 17.03 1.95
CA GLU A 98 -0.26 15.67 1.70
C GLU A 98 0.97 15.34 2.54
N GLU A 99 1.87 16.29 2.76
CA GLU A 99 3.08 16.08 3.57
C GLU A 99 2.71 15.74 5.01
N LYS A 100 1.79 16.50 5.63
CA LYS A 100 1.33 16.24 7.01
C LYS A 100 0.65 14.87 7.13
N MET A 101 -0.13 14.49 6.12
CA MET A 101 -0.77 13.17 6.05
C MET A 101 0.28 12.06 5.97
N ILE A 102 1.27 12.19 5.09
CA ILE A 102 2.37 11.21 4.93
C ILE A 102 3.17 11.10 6.24
N GLU A 103 3.54 12.22 6.86
CA GLU A 103 4.24 12.23 8.15
C GLU A 103 3.47 11.51 9.26
N ALA A 104 2.13 11.65 9.29
CA ALA A 104 1.31 10.97 10.27
C ALA A 104 1.35 9.44 10.09
N PHE A 105 1.24 8.95 8.85
CA PHE A 105 1.41 7.52 8.54
C PHE A 105 2.80 7.01 8.92
N GLU A 106 3.85 7.78 8.64
CA GLU A 106 5.23 7.43 9.04
C GLU A 106 5.40 7.35 10.56
N LYS A 107 4.74 8.22 11.33
CA LYS A 107 4.76 8.17 12.81
C LYS A 107 4.04 6.93 13.33
N THR A 108 2.93 6.53 12.71
CA THR A 108 2.22 5.30 13.08
C THR A 108 3.13 4.08 12.92
N ARG A 109 3.94 4.02 11.85
CA ARG A 109 4.95 2.97 11.68
C ARG A 109 5.90 2.86 12.87
N SER A 110 6.39 3.99 13.40
CA SER A 110 7.34 4.00 14.53
C SER A 110 6.75 3.53 15.85
N ASN A 111 5.42 3.46 15.98
CA ASN A 111 4.72 3.09 17.21
C ASN A 111 4.21 1.64 17.23
N ILE A 112 4.42 0.86 16.16
CA ILE A 112 3.95 -0.54 16.04
C ILE A 112 4.98 -1.55 16.63
N TRP A 113 5.99 -1.07 17.38
CA TRP A 113 7.06 -1.88 17.98
C TRP A 113 7.10 -1.76 19.50
#